data_AF-A0A961BL03-F1
#
_entry.id   AF-A0A961BL03-F1
#
_cell.length_a   1.000
_cell.length_b   1.000
_cell.length_c   1.000
_cell.angle_alpha   90.00
_cell.angle_beta   90.00
_cell.angle_gamma   90.00
#
_symmetry.space_group_name_H-M   'P 1'
#
loop_
_entity.id
_entity.type
_entity.pdbx_description
1 polymer ?
#
loop_
_entity_poly.entity_id
_entity_poly.type
_entity_poly.pdbx_seq_one_letter_code
_entity_poly.pdbx_strand_id
1 'polypeptide(L)'
;MTQRSTSRVQLWAIVVLLGAGLGITAFLFSRQTGSTVAVPETTTTTTSVPTTTTAPSTTTTVAETTTTATTIPVRDPNTVPGFTVGQPWGTTVGLTMFRGNPTRTYYGAGDVSNQPHVDWTYPDSPMCGTSSVGSETSVWCGSGWTGQPVVWERPDGVTEVIFGAYDKAVHFVDAATGTDLRPKFQTGDIIKGSVTLDPDGYPLLYFGSRDNKVRIVALDRDVPTLLWSMDANEVNGIWNNDWDSNPVVVDDIMYEGGENSWVFGVVLNRGYGDDGLVTVDPEKVLQMPGYTDEEISHSGTNVSIESSVAVFD
;
A
#
# COMPACT_ATOMS: atom_id res chain seq x y z
N MET A 1 -53.40 -18.27 -24.97
CA MET A 1 -52.30 -18.42 -25.94
C MET A 1 -51.19 -17.48 -25.49
N THR A 2 -50.05 -18.06 -25.11
CA THR A 2 -48.69 -17.48 -25.07
C THR A 2 -48.33 -16.28 -24.17
N GLN A 3 -47.61 -16.66 -23.13
CA GLN A 3 -46.63 -16.02 -22.24
C GLN A 3 -45.47 -15.27 -22.93
N ARG A 4 -44.90 -14.22 -22.27
CA ARG A 4 -43.48 -13.74 -22.25
C ARG A 4 -43.43 -12.33 -21.64
N SER A 5 -42.43 -11.84 -20.90
CA SER A 5 -41.33 -12.40 -20.11
C SER A 5 -40.70 -11.23 -19.34
N THR A 6 -40.62 -11.32 -18.02
CA THR A 6 -39.85 -10.41 -17.15
C THR A 6 -38.43 -10.93 -16.99
N SER A 7 -37.42 -10.26 -17.55
CA SER A 7 -36.02 -10.52 -17.21
C SER A 7 -35.09 -9.36 -17.57
N ARG A 8 -34.97 -8.34 -16.71
CA ARG A 8 -33.83 -7.39 -16.77
C ARG A 8 -33.29 -6.92 -15.42
N VAL A 9 -33.78 -7.44 -14.29
CA VAL A 9 -33.37 -6.94 -12.96
C VAL A 9 -32.38 -7.86 -12.23
N GLN A 10 -32.05 -9.05 -12.75
CA GLN A 10 -31.21 -10.03 -12.02
C GLN A 10 -29.71 -10.04 -12.37
N LEU A 11 -29.21 -9.22 -13.31
CA LEU A 11 -27.80 -9.34 -13.74
C LEU A 11 -26.79 -8.51 -12.93
N TRP A 12 -27.22 -7.56 -12.10
CA TRP A 12 -26.30 -6.71 -11.32
C TRP A 12 -25.99 -7.26 -9.92
N ALA A 13 -26.79 -8.21 -9.41
CA ALA A 13 -26.56 -8.82 -8.10
C ALA A 13 -25.49 -9.93 -8.10
N ILE A 14 -25.02 -10.39 -9.26
CA ILE A 14 -24.09 -11.54 -9.38
C ILE A 14 -22.62 -11.09 -9.34
N VAL A 15 -22.30 -9.85 -9.68
CA VAL A 15 -20.90 -9.38 -9.72
C VAL A 15 -20.37 -9.00 -8.32
N VAL A 16 -21.23 -8.53 -7.41
CA VAL A 16 -20.84 -8.16 -6.04
C VAL A 16 -20.62 -9.39 -5.15
N LEU A 17 -21.24 -10.54 -5.45
CA LEU A 17 -21.08 -11.77 -4.67
C LEU A 17 -19.84 -12.61 -5.06
N LEU A 18 -19.21 -12.34 -6.21
CA LEU A 18 -18.01 -13.07 -6.65
C LEU A 18 -16.71 -12.52 -6.02
N GLY A 19 -16.67 -11.24 -5.65
CA GLY A 19 -15.53 -10.64 -4.93
C GLY A 19 -15.43 -11.06 -3.46
N ALA A 20 -16.57 -11.31 -2.81
CA ALA A 20 -16.62 -11.77 -1.42
C ALA A 20 -16.61 -13.31 -1.27
N GLY A 21 -16.81 -14.06 -2.37
CA GLY A 21 -17.00 -15.52 -2.36
C GLY A 21 -15.73 -16.36 -2.51
N LEU A 22 -14.64 -15.80 -3.04
CA LEU A 22 -13.39 -16.54 -3.25
C LEU A 22 -12.58 -16.78 -1.97
N GLY A 23 -12.88 -16.06 -0.88
CA GLY A 23 -12.27 -16.28 0.43
C GLY A 23 -12.87 -17.42 1.27
N ILE A 24 -13.99 -18.04 0.84
CA ILE A 24 -14.74 -18.99 1.71
C ILE A 24 -14.60 -20.45 1.26
N THR A 25 -14.14 -20.77 0.04
CA THR A 25 -14.13 -22.16 -0.45
C THR A 25 -12.80 -22.92 -0.32
N ALA A 26 -11.73 -22.32 0.21
CA ALA A 26 -10.43 -22.99 0.33
C ALA A 26 -10.17 -23.72 1.67
N PHE A 27 -11.10 -23.70 2.65
CA PHE A 27 -10.83 -24.22 3.99
C PHE A 27 -11.77 -25.33 4.48
N LEU A 28 -12.26 -26.19 3.58
CA LEU A 28 -12.90 -27.44 3.99
C LEU A 28 -12.33 -28.60 3.17
N PHE A 29 -11.82 -29.60 3.89
CA PHE A 29 -11.20 -30.86 3.45
C PHE A 29 -9.68 -30.87 3.22
N SER A 30 -8.92 -31.13 4.29
CA SER A 30 -8.10 -32.34 4.34
C SER A 30 -7.67 -32.66 5.78
N ARG A 31 -8.42 -33.54 6.44
CA ARG A 31 -7.94 -34.33 7.58
C ARG A 31 -7.72 -35.77 7.10
N GLN A 32 -6.49 -36.22 7.27
CA GLN A 32 -6.01 -37.62 7.35
C GLN A 32 -6.32 -38.59 6.20
N THR A 33 -5.25 -39.11 5.60
CA THR A 33 -4.92 -40.54 5.71
C THR A 33 -3.40 -40.73 5.57
N GLY A 34 -2.83 -41.55 6.45
CA GLY A 34 -1.42 -41.91 6.42
C GLY A 34 -1.10 -42.92 5.32
N SER A 35 0.17 -42.99 4.97
CA SER A 35 0.75 -44.21 4.41
C SER A 35 2.22 -44.31 4.80
N THR A 36 2.51 -45.34 5.59
CA THR A 36 3.83 -45.80 5.97
C THR A 36 4.56 -46.38 4.77
N VAL A 37 5.78 -45.91 4.51
CA VAL A 37 6.78 -46.65 3.71
C VAL A 37 8.09 -46.63 4.48
N ALA A 38 8.67 -47.81 4.66
CA ALA A 38 9.83 -48.07 5.48
C ALA A 38 11.05 -48.47 4.61
N VAL A 39 12.23 -48.29 5.21
CA VAL A 39 13.53 -48.98 4.98
C VAL A 39 14.44 -48.41 3.86
N PRO A 40 15.81 -48.45 3.96
CA PRO A 40 16.70 -48.95 5.02
C PRO A 40 17.73 -47.96 5.62
N GLU A 41 18.22 -48.35 6.79
CA GLU A 41 19.45 -47.88 7.46
C GLU A 41 20.71 -48.13 6.62
N THR A 42 21.63 -47.16 6.64
CA THR A 42 23.03 -47.36 6.22
C THR A 42 23.95 -47.07 7.39
N THR A 43 24.51 -48.13 7.96
CA THR A 43 25.56 -48.10 8.98
C THR A 43 26.86 -47.59 8.38
N THR A 44 27.43 -46.51 8.92
CA THR A 44 28.83 -46.14 8.66
C THR A 44 29.55 -45.92 9.99
N THR A 45 30.50 -46.81 10.25
CA THR A 45 31.44 -46.78 11.38
C THR A 45 32.44 -45.64 11.20
N THR A 46 32.63 -44.79 12.22
CA THR A 46 33.81 -43.92 12.31
C THR A 46 34.35 -43.88 13.73
N THR A 47 35.67 -43.98 13.78
CA THR A 47 36.57 -44.13 14.92
C THR A 47 36.61 -42.89 15.83
N SER A 48 36.64 -43.11 17.14
CA SER A 48 36.73 -42.09 18.18
C SER A 48 38.14 -41.54 18.37
N VAL A 49 38.26 -40.21 18.47
CA VAL A 49 39.42 -39.45 18.98
C VAL A 49 38.87 -38.53 20.08
N PRO A 50 39.54 -38.35 21.23
CA PRO A 50 38.92 -37.73 22.40
C PRO A 50 38.84 -36.21 22.23
N THR A 51 37.69 -35.62 22.52
CA THR A 51 37.56 -34.17 22.62
C THR A 51 36.71 -33.82 23.84
N THR A 52 37.24 -32.85 24.57
CA THR A 52 36.90 -32.36 25.89
C THR A 52 35.42 -32.01 26.03
N THR A 53 34.80 -32.54 27.09
CA THR A 53 33.42 -32.24 27.49
C THR A 53 33.25 -30.75 27.79
N THR A 54 32.47 -30.06 26.96
CA THR A 54 31.88 -28.75 27.30
C THR A 54 30.36 -28.92 27.24
N ALA A 55 29.67 -28.54 28.31
CA ALA A 55 28.23 -28.68 28.47
C ALA A 55 27.46 -27.95 27.35
N PRO A 56 26.30 -28.47 26.89
CA PRO A 56 25.48 -27.76 25.91
C PRO A 56 24.85 -26.54 26.57
N SER A 57 25.25 -25.35 26.14
CA SER A 57 24.50 -24.12 26.40
C SER A 57 23.20 -24.20 25.62
N THR A 58 22.09 -24.21 26.35
CA THR A 58 20.75 -24.08 25.78
C THR A 58 20.64 -22.66 25.22
N THR A 59 20.86 -22.49 23.92
CA THR A 59 20.53 -21.23 23.25
C THR A 59 19.01 -21.19 23.11
N THR A 60 18.34 -20.63 24.12
CA THR A 60 16.97 -20.17 23.99
C THR A 60 16.98 -19.05 22.97
N THR A 61 16.45 -19.30 21.77
CA THR A 61 16.03 -18.24 20.85
C THR A 61 14.97 -17.44 21.58
N VAL A 62 15.37 -16.31 22.15
CA VAL A 62 14.44 -15.31 22.66
C VAL A 62 13.71 -14.78 21.44
N ALA A 63 12.41 -15.03 21.36
CA ALA A 63 11.54 -14.35 20.42
C ALA A 63 11.72 -12.85 20.66
N GLU A 64 12.24 -12.14 19.66
CA GLU A 64 12.39 -10.70 19.69
C GLU A 64 10.98 -10.13 19.89
N THR A 65 10.73 -9.63 21.09
CA THR A 65 9.45 -9.01 21.40
C THR A 65 9.45 -7.71 20.62
N THR A 66 8.67 -7.63 19.54
CA THR A 66 8.49 -6.41 18.77
C THR A 66 7.95 -5.34 19.71
N THR A 67 8.83 -4.50 20.23
CA THR A 67 8.47 -3.44 21.16
C THR A 67 7.59 -2.44 20.41
N THR A 68 6.38 -2.21 20.90
CA THR A 68 5.50 -1.14 20.40
C THR A 68 6.20 0.20 20.65
N ALA A 69 6.84 0.77 19.62
CA ALA A 69 7.36 2.13 19.67
C ALA A 69 6.17 3.07 19.45
N THR A 70 5.62 3.59 20.56
CA THR A 70 4.48 4.53 20.54
C THR A 70 4.91 5.82 21.22
N THR A 71 5.74 6.61 20.56
CA THR A 71 5.98 7.99 20.94
C THR A 71 5.75 8.86 19.73
N ILE A 72 4.46 9.05 19.38
CA ILE A 72 4.07 10.08 18.42
C ILE A 72 4.59 11.41 18.99
N PRO A 73 5.33 12.21 18.21
CA PRO A 73 5.70 13.55 18.62
C PRO A 73 4.45 14.31 19.07
N VAL A 74 4.52 15.04 20.18
CA VAL A 74 3.41 15.90 20.59
C VAL A 74 3.19 16.89 19.46
N ARG A 75 2.02 16.79 18.81
CA ARG A 75 1.61 17.73 17.76
C ARG A 75 1.00 18.96 18.40
N ASP A 76 1.23 20.10 17.77
CA ASP A 76 0.57 21.34 18.19
C ASP A 76 -0.96 21.19 18.03
N PRO A 77 -1.76 21.74 18.95
CA PRO A 77 -3.21 21.76 18.75
C PRO A 77 -3.56 22.47 17.44
N ASN A 78 -4.54 21.95 16.70
CA ASN A 78 -4.94 22.47 15.38
C ASN A 78 -3.90 22.21 14.27
N THR A 79 -3.22 21.06 14.30
CA THR A 79 -2.43 20.58 13.16
C THR A 79 -3.33 20.25 11.95
N VAL A 80 -4.45 19.55 12.16
CA VAL A 80 -5.47 19.33 11.11
C VAL A 80 -6.83 19.79 11.63
N PRO A 81 -7.04 21.10 11.73
CA PRO A 81 -8.23 21.67 12.36
C PRO A 81 -9.46 21.44 11.50
N GLY A 82 -10.64 21.39 12.14
CA GLY A 82 -11.90 21.08 11.46
C GLY A 82 -12.26 21.99 10.27
N PHE A 83 -11.74 23.22 10.19
CA PHE A 83 -11.98 24.10 9.03
C PHE A 83 -11.27 23.63 7.74
N THR A 84 -10.35 22.67 7.84
CA THR A 84 -9.66 22.07 6.69
C THR A 84 -10.49 20.98 6.00
N VAL A 85 -11.62 20.58 6.60
CA VAL A 85 -12.58 19.67 5.97
C VAL A 85 -13.09 20.26 4.66
N GLY A 86 -12.99 19.47 3.59
CA GLY A 86 -13.34 19.85 2.23
C GLY A 86 -12.41 20.88 1.57
N GLN A 87 -11.29 21.25 2.20
CA GLN A 87 -10.30 22.18 1.65
C GLN A 87 -9.08 21.44 1.07
N PRO A 88 -8.38 22.02 0.08
CA PRO A 88 -7.06 21.53 -0.34
C PRO A 88 -6.06 21.58 0.83
N TRP A 89 -4.99 20.80 0.72
CA TRP A 89 -3.99 20.64 1.76
C TRP A 89 -2.56 20.90 1.26
N GLY A 90 -1.79 21.61 2.07
CA GLY A 90 -0.39 21.94 1.77
C GLY A 90 -0.22 23.14 0.83
N THR A 91 1.01 23.32 0.35
CA THR A 91 1.43 24.37 -0.58
C THR A 91 1.42 23.91 -2.04
N THR A 92 1.51 22.60 -2.28
CA THR A 92 1.42 22.00 -3.62
C THR A 92 0.02 22.17 -4.19
N VAL A 93 -0.09 22.86 -5.33
CA VAL A 93 -1.38 23.12 -6.00
C VAL A 93 -1.87 21.86 -6.71
N GLY A 94 -2.93 21.25 -6.20
CA GLY A 94 -3.55 20.10 -6.83
C GLY A 94 -4.29 19.15 -5.88
N LEU A 95 -4.57 17.96 -6.38
CA LEU A 95 -5.06 16.81 -5.63
C LEU A 95 -3.87 15.89 -5.34
N THR A 96 -3.20 16.11 -4.20
CA THR A 96 -1.89 15.51 -3.89
C THR A 96 -1.96 14.15 -3.20
N MET A 97 -3.13 13.75 -2.71
CA MET A 97 -3.35 12.47 -2.03
C MET A 97 -4.78 11.97 -2.26
N PHE A 98 -5.10 10.76 -1.83
CA PHE A 98 -6.47 10.24 -1.91
C PHE A 98 -7.43 11.16 -1.18
N ARG A 99 -8.47 11.62 -1.90
CA ARG A 99 -9.39 12.68 -1.44
C ARG A 99 -8.72 13.95 -0.90
N GLY A 100 -7.54 14.27 -1.44
CA GLY A 100 -6.97 15.61 -1.52
C GLY A 100 -6.53 16.29 -0.23
N ASN A 101 -6.85 15.75 0.93
CA ASN A 101 -6.48 16.29 2.22
C ASN A 101 -6.44 15.20 3.30
N PRO A 102 -5.86 15.47 4.48
CA PRO A 102 -5.70 14.47 5.53
C PRO A 102 -7.01 13.91 6.09
N THR A 103 -8.07 14.72 6.06
CA THR A 103 -9.42 14.29 6.48
C THR A 103 -10.12 13.42 5.43
N ARG A 104 -9.52 13.24 4.24
CA ARG A 104 -10.05 12.50 3.10
C ARG A 104 -11.40 13.04 2.62
N THR A 105 -11.53 14.36 2.49
CA THR A 105 -12.81 15.02 2.16
C THR A 105 -12.77 15.96 0.96
N TYR A 106 -11.60 16.30 0.43
CA TYR A 106 -11.46 17.14 -0.76
C TYR A 106 -11.48 16.29 -2.05
N TYR A 107 -11.85 16.87 -3.18
CA TYR A 107 -11.96 16.15 -4.46
C TYR A 107 -11.57 17.01 -5.66
N GLY A 108 -10.78 18.06 -5.42
CA GLY A 108 -10.45 19.06 -6.42
C GLY A 108 -11.46 20.20 -6.45
N ALA A 109 -11.09 21.23 -7.19
CA ALA A 109 -11.89 22.42 -7.44
C ALA A 109 -11.76 22.79 -8.92
N GLY A 110 -12.73 23.56 -9.42
CA GLY A 110 -12.80 23.95 -10.83
C GLY A 110 -14.16 23.61 -11.44
N ASP A 111 -14.41 24.19 -12.61
CA ASP A 111 -15.65 23.97 -13.33
C ASP A 111 -15.64 22.58 -13.99
N VAL A 112 -16.75 21.86 -13.86
CA VAL A 112 -16.97 20.59 -14.59
C VAL A 112 -17.85 20.88 -15.80
N SER A 113 -17.37 20.51 -16.99
CA SER A 113 -18.15 20.66 -18.22
C SER A 113 -19.40 19.79 -18.19
N ASN A 114 -20.55 20.36 -18.59
CA ASN A 114 -21.79 19.60 -18.81
C ASN A 114 -21.77 18.79 -20.11
N GLN A 115 -20.70 18.90 -20.91
CA GLN A 115 -20.50 18.17 -22.18
C GLN A 115 -19.07 17.60 -22.21
N PRO A 116 -18.79 16.58 -21.38
CA PRO A 116 -17.47 15.96 -21.37
C PRO A 116 -17.20 15.27 -22.71
N HIS A 117 -15.95 15.33 -23.17
CA HIS A 117 -15.43 14.54 -24.28
C HIS A 117 -14.08 13.95 -23.87
N VAL A 118 -13.63 12.95 -24.61
CA VAL A 118 -12.32 12.32 -24.37
C VAL A 118 -11.26 13.19 -25.03
N ASP A 119 -10.39 13.80 -24.23
CA ASP A 119 -9.22 14.54 -24.72
C ASP A 119 -8.11 13.57 -25.14
N TRP A 120 -7.84 12.56 -24.31
CA TRP A 120 -6.86 11.51 -24.58
C TRP A 120 -7.21 10.22 -23.83
N THR A 121 -6.52 9.13 -24.18
CA THR A 121 -6.56 7.85 -23.47
C THR A 121 -5.12 7.42 -23.22
N TYR A 122 -4.87 6.89 -22.03
CA TYR A 122 -3.54 6.43 -21.63
C TYR A 122 -3.64 5.09 -20.89
N PRO A 123 -2.71 4.16 -21.15
CA PRO A 123 -1.86 4.08 -22.34
C PRO A 123 -2.68 3.57 -23.54
N ASP A 124 -2.04 3.38 -24.70
CA ASP A 124 -2.64 2.70 -25.86
C ASP A 124 -3.05 1.24 -25.58
N SER A 125 -2.61 0.66 -24.45
CA SER A 125 -2.91 -0.72 -24.05
C SER A 125 -3.14 -0.81 -22.54
N PRO A 126 -3.97 -1.78 -22.08
CA PRO A 126 -4.21 -1.96 -20.65
C PRO A 126 -2.92 -2.21 -19.86
N MET A 127 -2.80 -1.54 -18.72
CA MET A 127 -1.68 -1.71 -17.79
C MET A 127 -1.86 -3.03 -17.02
N CYS A 128 -1.26 -4.11 -17.52
CA CYS A 128 -1.46 -5.46 -16.99
C CYS A 128 -0.23 -6.04 -16.32
N GLY A 129 -0.44 -6.78 -15.24
CA GLY A 129 0.60 -7.52 -14.53
C GLY A 129 0.04 -8.75 -13.83
N THR A 130 0.89 -9.75 -13.65
CA THR A 130 0.57 -10.97 -12.91
C THR A 130 0.83 -10.77 -11.43
N SER A 131 -0.11 -11.19 -10.60
CA SER A 131 -0.02 -11.09 -9.15
C SER A 131 -0.59 -12.35 -8.51
N SER A 132 0.02 -12.81 -7.42
CA SER A 132 -0.34 -14.07 -6.76
C SER A 132 -1.03 -13.80 -5.42
N VAL A 133 -2.05 -14.60 -5.11
CA VAL A 133 -2.73 -14.65 -3.81
C VAL A 133 -2.73 -16.11 -3.37
N GLY A 134 -1.94 -16.42 -2.33
CA GLY A 134 -1.67 -17.81 -1.97
C GLY A 134 -1.04 -18.59 -3.14
N SER A 135 -1.66 -19.70 -3.54
CA SER A 135 -1.23 -20.52 -4.68
C SER A 135 -1.80 -20.08 -6.03
N GLU A 136 -2.71 -19.12 -6.05
CA GLU A 136 -3.38 -18.67 -7.28
C GLU A 136 -2.65 -17.47 -7.88
N THR A 137 -2.48 -17.46 -9.20
CA THR A 137 -1.89 -16.35 -9.94
C THR A 137 -2.89 -15.85 -10.97
N SER A 138 -3.15 -14.55 -10.96
CA SER A 138 -4.09 -13.89 -11.87
C SER A 138 -3.41 -12.75 -12.61
N VAL A 139 -3.90 -12.43 -13.81
CA VAL A 139 -3.54 -11.21 -14.53
C VAL A 139 -4.56 -10.14 -14.18
N TRP A 140 -4.07 -9.00 -13.69
CA TRP A 140 -4.87 -7.83 -13.36
C TRP A 140 -4.50 -6.71 -14.32
N CYS A 141 -5.48 -5.94 -14.80
CA CYS A 141 -5.27 -4.87 -15.76
C CYS A 141 -5.99 -3.58 -15.35
N GLY A 142 -5.33 -2.43 -15.54
CA GLY A 142 -5.86 -1.11 -15.22
C GLY A 142 -5.27 -0.50 -13.96
N SER A 143 -6.01 0.43 -13.34
CA SER A 143 -5.73 0.96 -12.01
C SER A 143 -6.51 0.20 -10.94
N GLY A 144 -5.95 0.12 -9.73
CA GLY A 144 -6.58 -0.59 -8.63
C GLY A 144 -7.52 0.23 -7.77
N TRP A 145 -7.90 -0.33 -6.63
CA TRP A 145 -8.69 0.38 -5.63
C TRP A 145 -7.78 1.09 -4.62
N THR A 146 -7.91 2.39 -4.37
CA THR A 146 -8.92 3.32 -4.92
C THR A 146 -8.56 3.93 -6.27
N GLY A 147 -7.31 3.81 -6.74
CA GLY A 147 -6.90 4.15 -8.10
C GLY A 147 -7.04 5.62 -8.50
N GLN A 148 -7.31 6.50 -7.53
CA GLN A 148 -7.40 7.94 -7.77
C GLN A 148 -5.98 8.47 -8.09
N PRO A 149 -5.77 9.16 -9.21
CA PRO A 149 -4.49 9.77 -9.51
C PRO A 149 -4.23 10.99 -8.62
N VAL A 150 -2.96 11.31 -8.45
CA VAL A 150 -2.52 12.67 -8.13
C VAL A 150 -2.64 13.52 -9.39
N VAL A 151 -3.13 14.74 -9.24
CA VAL A 151 -3.13 15.76 -10.31
C VAL A 151 -2.60 17.05 -9.71
N TRP A 152 -1.50 17.59 -10.24
CA TRP A 152 -0.87 18.79 -9.67
C TRP A 152 -0.28 19.72 -10.72
N GLU A 153 -0.23 21.01 -10.40
CA GLU A 153 0.43 22.02 -11.21
C GLU A 153 1.89 22.16 -10.79
N ARG A 154 2.80 21.79 -11.71
CA ARG A 154 4.24 21.89 -11.49
C ARG A 154 4.70 23.36 -11.54
N PRO A 155 5.83 23.70 -10.90
CA PRO A 155 6.40 25.06 -10.97
C PRO A 155 6.74 25.54 -12.39
N ASP A 156 6.95 24.62 -13.34
CA ASP A 156 7.19 24.93 -14.75
C ASP A 156 5.89 25.12 -15.58
N GLY A 157 4.72 25.03 -14.95
CA GLY A 157 3.41 25.22 -15.56
C GLY A 157 2.81 23.97 -16.19
N VAL A 158 3.48 22.81 -16.12
CA VAL A 158 2.92 21.54 -16.58
C VAL A 158 1.99 20.96 -15.53
N THR A 159 0.75 20.63 -15.89
CA THR A 159 -0.11 19.81 -15.03
C THR A 159 0.25 18.34 -15.22
N GLU A 160 0.65 17.67 -14.15
CA GLU A 160 1.06 16.28 -14.17
C GLU A 160 0.05 15.38 -13.45
N VAL A 161 -0.22 14.23 -14.05
CA VAL A 161 -1.03 13.14 -13.50
C VAL A 161 -0.10 12.01 -13.05
N ILE A 162 -0.17 11.60 -11.79
CA ILE A 162 0.67 10.52 -11.23
C ILE A 162 -0.21 9.44 -10.63
N PHE A 163 0.02 8.18 -10.98
CA PHE A 163 -0.75 7.06 -10.45
C PHE A 163 0.00 5.74 -10.54
N GLY A 164 -0.31 4.83 -9.60
CA GLY A 164 0.10 3.44 -9.66
C GLY A 164 -0.90 2.59 -10.44
N ALA A 165 -0.42 1.50 -11.04
CA ALA A 165 -1.25 0.59 -11.83
C ALA A 165 -0.87 -0.88 -11.67
N TYR A 166 -1.68 -1.75 -12.29
CA TYR A 166 -1.50 -3.19 -12.26
C TYR A 166 -0.40 -3.71 -13.18
N ASP A 167 0.22 -2.89 -14.03
CA ASP A 167 1.49 -3.23 -14.70
C ASP A 167 2.72 -3.11 -13.77
N LYS A 168 2.48 -2.97 -12.45
CA LYS A 168 3.49 -2.86 -11.39
C LYS A 168 4.28 -1.55 -11.43
N ALA A 169 3.74 -0.53 -12.07
CA ALA A 169 4.43 0.73 -12.27
C ALA A 169 3.67 1.94 -11.71
N VAL A 170 4.43 2.95 -11.29
CA VAL A 170 3.95 4.32 -11.17
C VAL A 170 4.21 5.05 -12.49
N HIS A 171 3.17 5.71 -12.99
CA HIS A 171 3.15 6.47 -14.23
C HIS A 171 3.14 7.97 -13.96
N PHE A 172 3.74 8.73 -14.87
CA PHE A 172 3.86 10.18 -14.78
C PHE A 172 3.47 10.76 -16.14
N VAL A 173 2.29 11.37 -16.23
CA VAL A 173 1.64 11.69 -17.50
C VAL A 173 1.31 13.19 -17.55
N ASP A 174 1.57 13.81 -18.70
CA ASP A 174 1.17 15.18 -18.97
C ASP A 174 -0.36 15.24 -19.13
N ALA A 175 -1.03 16.04 -18.30
CA ALA A 175 -2.49 16.14 -18.29
C ALA A 175 -3.06 16.75 -19.58
N ALA A 176 -2.29 17.56 -20.31
CA ALA A 176 -2.73 18.19 -21.54
C ALA A 176 -2.62 17.27 -22.76
N THR A 177 -1.61 16.39 -22.79
CA THR A 177 -1.31 15.56 -23.98
C THR A 177 -1.52 14.07 -23.78
N GLY A 178 -1.60 13.57 -22.55
CA GLY A 178 -1.65 12.14 -22.26
C GLY A 178 -0.33 11.42 -22.56
N THR A 179 0.81 12.12 -22.58
CA THR A 179 2.13 11.52 -22.85
C THR A 179 2.97 11.39 -21.58
N ASP A 180 3.88 10.40 -21.54
CA ASP A 180 4.80 10.23 -20.41
C ASP A 180 5.71 11.45 -20.23
N LEU A 181 5.82 11.95 -19.00
CA LEU A 181 6.70 13.06 -18.62
C LEU A 181 8.09 12.61 -18.14
N ARG A 182 8.19 11.38 -17.63
CA ARG A 182 9.44 10.78 -17.12
C ARG A 182 9.34 9.25 -17.10
N PRO A 183 10.46 8.53 -16.92
CA PRO A 183 10.44 7.07 -16.80
C PRO A 183 9.54 6.61 -15.65
N LYS A 184 8.82 5.51 -15.89
CA LYS A 184 7.99 4.86 -14.86
C LYS A 184 8.84 4.36 -13.69
N PHE A 185 8.28 4.34 -12.48
CA PHE A 185 8.90 3.66 -11.35
C PHE A 185 8.34 2.24 -11.22
N GLN A 186 9.20 1.23 -11.31
CA GLN A 186 8.79 -0.17 -11.27
C GLN A 186 8.83 -0.75 -9.85
N THR A 187 7.83 -1.56 -9.53
CA THR A 187 7.72 -2.33 -8.28
C THR A 187 7.73 -3.83 -8.57
N GLY A 188 7.82 -4.67 -7.53
CA GLY A 188 7.84 -6.13 -7.66
C GLY A 188 6.45 -6.74 -7.93
N ASP A 189 5.38 -6.02 -7.58
CA ASP A 189 4.01 -6.48 -7.74
C ASP A 189 3.05 -5.28 -7.87
N ILE A 190 1.79 -5.56 -8.20
CA ILE A 190 0.81 -4.56 -8.60
C ILE A 190 0.57 -3.49 -7.54
N ILE A 191 0.28 -2.27 -7.99
CA ILE A 191 -0.11 -1.16 -7.12
C ILE A 191 -1.63 -1.04 -7.17
N LYS A 192 -2.28 -1.19 -6.00
CA LYS A 192 -3.74 -1.06 -5.85
C LYS A 192 -4.13 0.35 -5.42
N GLY A 193 -3.49 0.84 -4.36
CA GLY A 193 -3.76 2.15 -3.75
C GLY A 193 -3.35 3.35 -4.59
N SER A 194 -3.87 4.52 -4.22
CA SER A 194 -3.39 5.81 -4.73
C SER A 194 -1.97 6.11 -4.25
N VAL A 195 -1.26 6.93 -5.03
CA VAL A 195 0.00 7.56 -4.60
C VAL A 195 -0.28 8.88 -3.89
N THR A 196 0.64 9.33 -3.05
CA THR A 196 0.64 10.67 -2.45
C THR A 196 1.87 11.43 -2.92
N LEU A 197 1.67 12.61 -3.49
CA LEU A 197 2.71 13.60 -3.71
C LEU A 197 2.83 14.45 -2.45
N ASP A 198 4.06 14.81 -2.10
CA ASP A 198 4.31 15.65 -0.94
C ASP A 198 3.47 16.94 -0.98
N PRO A 199 2.66 17.19 0.06
CA PRO A 199 1.78 18.35 0.08
C PRO A 199 2.53 19.66 0.29
N ASP A 200 3.77 19.63 0.80
CA ASP A 200 4.55 20.82 1.17
C ASP A 200 5.55 21.25 0.09
N GLY A 201 5.57 20.53 -1.05
CA GLY A 201 6.34 20.88 -2.24
C GLY A 201 7.69 20.17 -2.36
N TYR A 202 8.02 19.25 -1.45
CA TYR A 202 9.18 18.38 -1.67
C TYR A 202 8.92 17.48 -2.89
N PRO A 203 9.92 17.20 -3.74
CA PRO A 203 9.76 16.34 -4.91
C PRO A 203 9.75 14.86 -4.49
N LEU A 204 8.83 14.47 -3.61
CA LEU A 204 8.69 13.15 -3.00
C LEU A 204 7.32 12.55 -3.29
N LEU A 205 7.31 11.24 -3.54
CA LEU A 205 6.13 10.42 -3.74
C LEU A 205 6.08 9.28 -2.71
N TYR A 206 4.92 9.07 -2.11
CA TYR A 206 4.65 8.08 -1.06
C TYR A 206 3.59 7.09 -1.54
N PHE A 207 3.87 5.80 -1.51
CA PHE A 207 2.91 4.78 -1.91
C PHE A 207 3.31 3.37 -1.48
N GLY A 208 2.31 2.50 -1.40
CA GLY A 208 2.43 1.06 -1.19
C GLY A 208 2.25 0.23 -2.47
N SER A 209 2.61 -1.05 -2.40
CA SER A 209 2.19 -2.03 -3.41
C SER A 209 2.12 -3.44 -2.82
N ARG A 210 1.65 -4.40 -3.63
CA ARG A 210 1.56 -5.84 -3.26
C ARG A 210 2.91 -6.56 -3.19
N ASP A 211 4.03 -5.86 -3.38
CA ASP A 211 5.36 -6.45 -3.14
C ASP A 211 5.83 -6.28 -1.70
N ASN A 212 4.87 -6.06 -0.81
CA ASN A 212 5.00 -5.94 0.63
C ASN A 212 5.67 -4.67 1.12
N LYS A 213 5.87 -3.64 0.28
CA LYS A 213 6.53 -2.41 0.71
C LYS A 213 5.72 -1.14 0.52
N VAL A 214 5.78 -0.28 1.53
CA VAL A 214 5.51 1.16 1.42
C VAL A 214 6.84 1.89 1.20
N ARG A 215 6.83 2.97 0.41
CA ARG A 215 8.04 3.61 -0.13
C ARG A 215 7.98 5.12 -0.12
N ILE A 216 9.17 5.71 -0.16
CA ILE A 216 9.42 7.12 -0.51
C ILE A 216 10.31 7.15 -1.76
N VAL A 217 9.83 7.81 -2.81
CA VAL A 217 10.53 7.95 -4.10
C VAL A 217 10.75 9.43 -4.39
N ALA A 218 11.97 9.80 -4.75
CA ALA A 218 12.32 11.14 -5.19
C ALA A 218 12.07 11.35 -6.68
N LEU A 219 11.64 12.57 -7.04
CA LEU A 219 11.23 12.97 -8.39
C LEU A 219 12.12 14.07 -9.01
N ASP A 220 13.12 14.57 -8.28
CA ASP A 220 14.05 15.65 -8.68
C ASP A 220 15.35 15.15 -9.33
N ARG A 221 15.35 13.90 -9.78
CA ARG A 221 16.48 13.21 -10.42
C ARG A 221 16.05 12.77 -11.82
N ASP A 222 17.02 12.43 -12.68
CA ASP A 222 16.76 11.98 -14.07
C ASP A 222 15.77 10.81 -14.16
N VAL A 223 15.80 9.94 -13.15
CA VAL A 223 14.85 8.84 -12.99
C VAL A 223 14.26 8.87 -11.58
N PRO A 224 12.98 8.53 -11.41
CA PRO A 224 12.40 8.37 -10.08
C PRO A 224 13.23 7.39 -9.24
N THR A 225 13.68 7.82 -8.07
CA THR A 225 14.70 7.11 -7.29
C THR A 225 14.15 6.74 -5.92
N LEU A 226 14.20 5.45 -5.57
CA LEU A 226 13.83 4.98 -4.24
C LEU A 226 14.79 5.56 -3.20
N LEU A 227 14.26 6.27 -2.21
CA LEU A 227 15.04 6.76 -1.06
C LEU A 227 14.86 5.88 0.17
N TRP A 228 13.66 5.34 0.38
CA TRP A 228 13.35 4.55 1.57
C TRP A 228 12.19 3.59 1.30
N SER A 229 12.15 2.48 2.04
CA SER A 229 11.01 1.56 2.07
C SER A 229 10.90 0.84 3.41
N MET A 230 9.68 0.46 3.79
CA MET A 230 9.39 -0.43 4.93
C MET A 230 8.62 -1.65 4.46
N ASP A 231 8.99 -2.83 4.96
CA ASP A 231 8.34 -4.10 4.62
C ASP A 231 7.18 -4.39 5.60
N ALA A 232 6.05 -4.89 5.09
CA ALA A 232 4.88 -5.24 5.90
C ALA A 232 5.18 -6.33 6.93
N ASN A 233 6.23 -7.13 6.73
CA ASN A 233 6.63 -8.22 7.62
C ASN A 233 7.61 -7.76 8.72
N GLU A 234 7.91 -6.46 8.86
CA GLU A 234 8.65 -5.92 10.01
C GLU A 234 7.89 -6.03 11.34
N VAL A 235 6.59 -6.33 11.26
CA VAL A 235 5.71 -6.60 12.39
C VAL A 235 5.06 -7.97 12.23
N ASN A 236 4.57 -8.53 13.33
CA ASN A 236 3.81 -9.77 13.30
C ASN A 236 2.36 -9.46 12.89
N GLY A 237 2.13 -9.34 11.59
CA GLY A 237 0.80 -9.11 11.02
C GLY A 237 -0.11 -10.34 11.15
N ILE A 238 -1.43 -10.11 11.21
CA ILE A 238 -2.41 -11.19 11.41
C ILE A 238 -3.28 -11.50 10.18
N TRP A 239 -3.16 -10.72 9.11
CA TRP A 239 -3.95 -10.88 7.90
C TRP A 239 -3.09 -11.03 6.64
N ASN A 240 -2.85 -9.95 5.89
CA ASN A 240 -2.10 -9.97 4.63
C ASN A 240 -0.87 -9.04 4.73
N ASN A 241 -0.06 -8.93 3.68
CA ASN A 241 1.14 -8.08 3.67
C ASN A 241 1.14 -7.05 2.55
N ASP A 242 -0.03 -6.80 1.96
CA ASP A 242 -0.24 -5.78 0.93
C ASP A 242 -0.32 -4.37 1.55
N TRP A 243 0.09 -3.38 0.76
CA TRP A 243 -0.07 -1.95 1.08
C TRP A 243 -1.04 -1.30 0.09
N ASP A 244 -2.32 -1.37 0.44
CA ASP A 244 -3.44 -0.85 -0.35
C ASP A 244 -3.87 0.56 0.06
N SER A 245 -3.57 0.92 1.31
CA SER A 245 -3.86 2.23 1.84
C SER A 245 -3.09 3.32 1.06
N ASN A 246 -3.56 4.56 1.14
CA ASN A 246 -2.84 5.69 0.57
C ASN A 246 -2.16 6.42 1.72
N PRO A 247 -0.83 6.61 1.70
CA PRO A 247 -0.14 7.35 2.75
C PRO A 247 -0.68 8.77 2.89
N VAL A 248 -0.92 9.23 4.12
CA VAL A 248 -1.24 10.64 4.40
C VAL A 248 -0.03 11.31 5.02
N VAL A 249 0.34 12.47 4.48
CA VAL A 249 1.42 13.31 5.02
C VAL A 249 0.80 14.53 5.70
N VAL A 250 1.12 14.70 6.98
CA VAL A 250 0.73 15.84 7.81
C VAL A 250 1.98 16.34 8.51
N ASP A 251 2.32 17.60 8.28
CA ASP A 251 3.62 18.16 8.63
C ASP A 251 4.73 17.22 8.11
N ASP A 252 5.69 16.84 8.96
CA ASP A 252 6.77 15.91 8.62
C ASP A 252 6.48 14.45 8.96
N ILE A 253 5.20 14.06 9.11
CA ILE A 253 4.82 12.69 9.47
C ILE A 253 3.97 12.07 8.38
N MET A 254 4.39 10.89 7.92
CA MET A 254 3.59 9.99 7.10
C MET A 254 2.84 8.99 7.99
N TYR A 255 1.52 8.89 7.83
CA TYR A 255 0.72 7.84 8.45
C TYR A 255 0.22 6.85 7.40
N GLU A 256 0.27 5.58 7.73
CA GLU A 256 -0.13 4.50 6.83
C GLU A 256 -0.71 3.33 7.60
N GLY A 257 -1.78 2.73 7.06
CA GLY A 257 -2.32 1.44 7.51
C GLY A 257 -1.92 0.34 6.53
N GLY A 258 -1.58 -0.84 7.02
CA GLY A 258 -1.27 -1.99 6.18
C GLY A 258 -2.34 -3.08 6.26
N GLU A 259 -2.47 -3.90 5.21
CA GLU A 259 -3.30 -5.11 5.29
C GLU A 259 -2.78 -6.12 6.32
N ASN A 260 -1.58 -5.89 6.88
CA ASN A 260 -1.02 -6.62 8.02
C ASN A 260 -1.72 -6.31 9.35
N SER A 261 -2.73 -5.43 9.33
CA SER A 261 -3.54 -5.03 10.49
C SER A 261 -2.82 -4.07 11.44
N TRP A 262 -1.76 -3.41 10.96
CA TRP A 262 -1.00 -2.43 11.73
C TRP A 262 -1.14 -1.02 11.16
N VAL A 263 -1.05 -0.03 12.05
CA VAL A 263 -0.98 1.39 11.73
C VAL A 263 0.41 1.90 12.10
N PHE A 264 0.99 2.68 11.20
CA PHE A 264 2.32 3.24 11.31
C PHE A 264 2.28 4.76 11.24
N GLY A 265 3.20 5.40 11.94
CA GLY A 265 3.53 6.81 11.81
C GLY A 265 5.05 6.95 11.71
N VAL A 266 5.50 7.62 10.66
CA VAL A 266 6.92 7.75 10.31
C VAL A 266 7.23 9.22 10.17
N VAL A 267 8.09 9.75 11.05
CA VAL A 267 8.70 11.07 10.84
C VAL A 267 9.62 10.94 9.63
N LEU A 268 9.46 11.82 8.65
CA LEU A 268 10.13 11.71 7.36
C LEU A 268 11.54 12.32 7.39
N ASN A 269 11.76 13.32 8.26
CA ASN A 269 12.98 14.12 8.33
C ASN A 269 13.39 14.59 6.92
N ARG A 270 12.45 15.21 6.19
CA ARG A 270 12.66 15.68 4.81
C ARG A 270 13.66 16.83 4.80
N GLY A 271 14.58 16.81 3.83
CA GLY A 271 15.59 17.84 3.68
C GLY A 271 16.16 17.91 2.26
N TYR A 272 17.24 18.68 2.12
CA TYR A 272 18.02 18.75 0.89
C TYR A 272 19.49 18.52 1.22
N GLY A 273 20.17 17.73 0.40
CA GLY A 273 21.61 17.53 0.47
C GLY A 273 22.39 18.72 -0.08
N ASP A 274 23.72 18.68 0.05
CA ASP A 274 24.62 19.71 -0.49
C ASP A 274 24.57 19.80 -2.03
N ASP A 275 24.09 18.74 -2.70
CA ASP A 275 23.86 18.67 -4.14
C ASP A 275 22.52 19.29 -4.57
N GLY A 276 21.70 19.76 -3.61
CA GLY A 276 20.39 20.33 -3.84
C GLY A 276 19.29 19.29 -4.11
N LEU A 277 19.58 17.99 -3.97
CA LEU A 277 18.60 16.92 -4.13
C LEU A 277 17.88 16.63 -2.81
N VAL A 278 16.61 16.27 -2.90
CA VAL A 278 15.80 15.92 -1.73
C VAL A 278 16.36 14.68 -1.05
N THR A 279 16.35 14.70 0.28
CA THR A 279 16.75 13.63 1.19
C THR A 279 15.64 13.35 2.20
N VAL A 280 15.66 12.16 2.78
CA VAL A 280 14.80 11.75 3.90
C VAL A 280 15.64 10.93 4.87
N ASP A 281 15.29 10.98 6.16
CA ASP A 281 15.86 10.12 7.21
C ASP A 281 14.74 9.54 8.08
N PRO A 282 13.95 8.59 7.55
CA PRO A 282 12.68 8.26 8.15
C PRO A 282 12.81 7.48 9.47
N GLU A 283 12.05 7.89 10.49
CA GLU A 283 12.01 7.27 11.81
C GLU A 283 10.58 6.84 12.18
N LYS A 284 10.39 5.56 12.53
CA LYS A 284 9.10 5.04 13.00
C LYS A 284 8.83 5.54 14.42
N VAL A 285 7.84 6.41 14.57
CA VAL A 285 7.41 6.99 15.86
C VAL A 285 6.10 6.40 16.38
N LEU A 286 5.33 5.77 15.50
CA LEU A 286 4.13 5.00 15.82
C LEU A 286 4.18 3.65 15.10
N GLN A 287 3.94 2.61 15.86
CA GLN A 287 3.72 1.26 15.35
C GLN A 287 2.74 0.56 16.29
N MET A 288 1.48 0.41 15.89
CA MET A 288 0.45 -0.20 16.74
C MET A 288 -0.49 -1.13 15.95
N PRO A 289 -1.03 -2.18 16.58
CA PRO A 289 -2.09 -2.97 15.98
C PRO A 289 -3.35 -2.10 15.82
N GLY A 290 -4.07 -2.28 14.72
CA GLY A 290 -5.36 -1.64 14.45
C GLY A 290 -6.57 -2.43 14.96
N TYR A 291 -6.33 -3.40 15.85
CA TYR A 291 -7.32 -4.33 16.37
C TYR A 291 -7.19 -4.48 17.89
N THR A 292 -8.22 -5.04 18.51
CA THR A 292 -8.24 -5.36 19.95
C THR A 292 -8.48 -6.85 20.17
N ASP A 293 -8.12 -7.36 21.36
CA ASP A 293 -8.43 -8.74 21.74
C ASP A 293 -9.93 -9.04 21.67
N GLU A 294 -10.78 -8.06 21.97
CA GLU A 294 -12.24 -8.18 21.85
C GLU A 294 -12.66 -8.40 20.38
N GLU A 295 -12.10 -7.61 19.46
CA GLU A 295 -12.35 -7.79 18.03
C GLU A 295 -11.93 -9.18 17.55
N ILE A 296 -10.70 -9.61 17.89
CA ILE A 296 -10.19 -10.93 17.53
C ILE A 296 -11.07 -12.05 18.11
N SER A 297 -11.62 -11.87 19.32
CA SER A 297 -12.52 -12.85 19.93
C SER A 297 -13.83 -13.02 19.16
N HIS A 298 -14.26 -12.01 18.41
CA HIS A 298 -15.51 -12.00 17.65
C HIS A 298 -15.31 -12.35 16.17
N SER A 299 -14.28 -11.81 15.51
CA SER A 299 -14.07 -11.94 14.05
C SER A 299 -12.93 -12.88 13.66
N GLY A 300 -12.13 -13.37 14.63
CA GLY A 300 -10.89 -14.08 14.36
C GLY A 300 -9.84 -13.15 13.77
N THR A 301 -8.97 -13.66 12.89
CA THR A 301 -7.88 -12.88 12.28
C THR A 301 -8.30 -12.14 11.02
N ASN A 302 -9.59 -12.13 10.66
CA ASN A 302 -10.13 -11.42 9.50
C ASN A 302 -10.26 -9.93 9.78
N VAL A 303 -9.13 -9.29 10.04
CA VAL A 303 -9.01 -7.87 10.35
C VAL A 303 -7.91 -7.30 9.47
N SER A 304 -8.24 -6.37 8.58
CA SER A 304 -7.35 -5.78 7.59
C SER A 304 -7.51 -4.27 7.58
N ILE A 305 -6.44 -3.52 7.29
CA ILE A 305 -6.50 -2.08 7.06
C ILE A 305 -6.20 -1.79 5.59
N GLU A 306 -7.22 -1.97 4.76
CA GLU A 306 -7.20 -1.60 3.32
C GLU A 306 -7.65 -0.16 3.08
N SER A 307 -8.21 0.48 4.11
CA SER A 307 -8.70 1.86 4.02
C SER A 307 -7.58 2.88 4.20
N SER A 308 -7.63 3.98 3.44
CA SER A 308 -6.75 5.15 3.64
C SER A 308 -6.95 5.76 5.02
N VAL A 309 -5.86 5.89 5.80
CA VAL A 309 -5.90 6.56 7.11
C VAL A 309 -6.36 8.02 6.94
N ALA A 310 -7.27 8.45 7.82
CA ALA A 310 -7.69 9.84 7.94
C ALA A 310 -7.09 10.45 9.21
N VAL A 311 -6.66 11.71 9.12
CA VAL A 311 -6.07 12.47 10.23
C VAL A 311 -6.87 13.75 10.39
N PHE A 312 -7.27 14.05 11.62
CA PHE A 312 -8.06 15.22 12.02
C PHE A 312 -7.88 15.47 13.52
N ASP A 313 -8.12 16.71 13.94
CA ASP A 313 -8.22 17.11 15.36
C ASP A 313 -9.65 17.07 15.90
#